data_AF-A0A951KJJ3-F1
#
_entry.id   AF-A0A951KJJ3-F1
#
_cell.length_a   1.000
_cell.length_b   1.000
_cell.length_c   1.000
_cell.angle_alpha   90.00
_cell.angle_beta   90.00
_cell.angle_gamma   90.00
#
_symmetry.space_group_name_H-M   'P 1'
#
loop_
_entity.id
_entity.type
_entity.pdbx_description
1 polymer ?
#
loop_
_entity_poly.entity_id
_entity_poly.type
_entity_poly.pdbx_seq_one_letter_code
_entity_poly.pdbx_strand_id
1 'polypeptide(L)'
;RANFTGATGGGQLFQFIFNGNASHETPEKDDLSGGVRRPWRFIDWRTFFDFGDNNARPNKQIDTILSTPLFVLPHSVVPHPSQATNPASLATRNLLRHLTFSLPSGQRVARLMAAEVKGITPLADDDLNELRPYRLHNRTPLWYYILREASVVENGERLGPVGARIVAEVFVGLIEGDGQSYLTQEPDWRPFLPTVNASATGRDFTMIDLLRFAGVA
;
A
#
# COMPACT_ATOMS: atom_id res chain seq x y z
N ARG A 1 1.94 -14.94 -1.62
CA ARG A 1 2.09 -16.05 -0.66
C ARG A 1 0.77 -16.10 0.11
N ALA A 2 -0.03 -17.17 0.01
CA ALA A 2 -1.29 -17.29 0.75
C ALA A 2 -1.62 -18.77 0.97
N ASN A 3 -1.61 -19.19 2.24
CA ASN A 3 -2.33 -20.30 2.91
C ASN A 3 -1.43 -21.00 3.95
N PHE A 4 -1.77 -20.89 5.25
CA PHE A 4 -1.16 -21.69 6.34
C PHE A 4 -2.18 -22.36 7.27
N THR A 5 -3.30 -22.84 6.75
CA THR A 5 -3.99 -24.02 7.34
C THR A 5 -4.63 -24.80 6.20
N GLY A 6 -3.83 -25.64 5.55
CA GLY A 6 -4.22 -26.40 4.37
C GLY A 6 -5.43 -27.31 4.60
N ALA A 7 -6.12 -27.58 3.49
CA ALA A 7 -7.10 -28.64 3.34
C ALA A 7 -6.64 -29.96 3.98
N THR A 8 -7.60 -30.85 4.24
CA THR A 8 -7.41 -32.24 4.69
C THR A 8 -6.14 -32.85 4.10
N GLY A 9 -5.08 -32.97 4.92
CA GLY A 9 -3.77 -33.48 4.50
C GLY A 9 -2.55 -32.63 4.86
N GLY A 10 -2.71 -31.39 5.33
CA GLY A 10 -1.63 -30.62 6.01
C GLY A 10 -0.42 -30.21 5.16
N GLY A 11 -0.42 -30.48 3.85
CA GLY A 11 0.63 -30.05 2.93
C GLY A 11 0.52 -28.55 2.63
N GLN A 12 1.61 -27.82 2.82
CA GLN A 12 1.72 -26.42 2.40
C GLN A 12 1.77 -26.36 0.86
N LEU A 13 0.83 -25.64 0.23
CA LEU A 13 0.83 -25.42 -1.21
C LEU A 13 1.65 -24.17 -1.55
N PHE A 14 2.74 -24.35 -2.30
CA PHE A 14 3.57 -23.27 -2.83
C PHE A 14 3.30 -23.09 -4.33
N GLN A 15 2.54 -22.06 -4.69
CA GLN A 15 2.30 -21.74 -6.08
C GLN A 15 2.50 -20.24 -6.33
N PHE A 16 3.11 -19.92 -7.47
CA PHE A 16 3.14 -18.56 -7.97
C PHE A 16 1.75 -18.22 -8.54
N ILE A 17 0.93 -17.54 -7.74
CA ILE A 17 -0.47 -17.20 -8.07
C ILE A 17 -0.59 -15.88 -8.87
N PHE A 18 0.54 -15.33 -9.33
CA PHE A 18 0.59 -14.12 -10.16
C PHE A 18 0.99 -14.48 -11.59
N ASN A 19 0.30 -15.41 -12.22
CA ASN A 19 0.57 -15.73 -13.61
C ASN A 19 -0.13 -14.71 -14.52
N GLY A 20 0.60 -13.67 -14.95
CA GLY A 20 0.08 -12.66 -15.88
C GLY A 20 -0.28 -13.20 -17.28
N ASN A 21 0.13 -14.42 -17.59
CA ASN A 21 -0.17 -15.14 -18.83
C ASN A 21 -1.25 -16.22 -18.63
N ALA A 22 -1.86 -16.34 -17.45
CA ALA A 22 -2.94 -17.28 -17.24
C ALA A 22 -4.10 -16.96 -18.19
N SER A 23 -4.70 -17.99 -18.79
CA SER A 23 -5.86 -17.79 -19.65
C SER A 23 -7.02 -17.22 -18.81
N HIS A 24 -7.64 -16.15 -19.31
CA HIS A 24 -8.85 -15.59 -18.67
C HIS A 24 -10.13 -16.35 -19.04
N GLU A 25 -10.01 -17.36 -19.90
CA GLU A 25 -11.10 -18.20 -20.38
C GLU A 25 -11.40 -19.36 -19.42
N THR A 26 -10.47 -19.71 -18.53
CA THR A 26 -10.74 -20.74 -17.52
C THR A 26 -11.51 -20.15 -16.34
N PRO A 27 -12.49 -20.89 -15.77
CA PRO A 27 -13.17 -20.49 -14.54
C PRO A 27 -12.24 -20.41 -13.32
N GLU A 28 -11.04 -21.00 -13.41
CA GLU A 28 -10.02 -21.05 -12.36
C GLU A 28 -8.82 -20.19 -12.77
N LYS A 29 -8.91 -18.90 -12.46
CA LYS A 29 -7.88 -17.92 -12.79
C LYS A 29 -6.85 -17.86 -11.67
N ASP A 30 -5.58 -18.16 -11.98
CA ASP A 30 -4.43 -18.03 -11.08
C ASP A 30 -3.68 -16.71 -11.31
N ASP A 31 -4.46 -15.61 -11.32
CA ASP A 31 -4.00 -14.24 -11.59
C ASP A 31 -4.44 -13.22 -10.54
N LEU A 32 -5.10 -13.69 -9.46
CA LEU A 32 -5.71 -12.88 -8.39
C LEU A 32 -6.67 -11.77 -8.88
N SER A 33 -7.22 -11.87 -10.09
CA SER A 33 -8.19 -10.90 -10.64
C SER A 33 -9.57 -10.93 -9.92
N GLY A 34 -9.75 -11.80 -8.93
CA GLY A 34 -10.97 -11.92 -8.16
C GLY A 34 -12.07 -12.72 -8.88
N GLY A 35 -13.32 -12.51 -8.46
CA GLY A 35 -14.52 -13.09 -9.11
C GLY A 35 -14.75 -14.59 -8.90
N VAL A 36 -13.80 -15.32 -8.31
CA VAL A 36 -13.90 -16.77 -8.10
C VAL A 36 -13.71 -17.09 -6.61
N ARG A 37 -14.80 -17.51 -5.93
CA ARG A 37 -14.75 -18.02 -4.55
C ARG A 37 -14.47 -19.52 -4.55
N ARG A 38 -13.55 -19.96 -3.68
CA ARG A 38 -13.25 -21.38 -3.45
C ARG A 38 -12.89 -21.61 -1.98
N PRO A 39 -13.18 -22.80 -1.41
CA PRO A 39 -12.83 -23.13 -0.02
C PRO A 39 -11.34 -22.97 0.32
N TRP A 40 -10.43 -23.19 -0.64
CA TRP A 40 -8.98 -23.04 -0.44
C TRP A 40 -8.43 -21.63 -0.74
N ARG A 41 -9.27 -20.72 -1.26
CA ARG A 41 -8.90 -19.31 -1.49
C ARG A 41 -9.42 -18.47 -0.34
N PHE A 42 -8.71 -18.52 0.78
CA PHE A 42 -9.01 -17.73 1.97
C PHE A 42 -7.84 -16.84 2.36
N ILE A 43 -8.15 -15.79 3.13
CA ILE A 43 -7.14 -14.91 3.71
C ILE A 43 -6.74 -15.51 5.05
N ASP A 44 -5.45 -15.79 5.21
CA ASP A 44 -4.89 -16.15 6.50
C ASP A 44 -4.44 -14.88 7.23
N TRP A 45 -5.31 -14.38 8.11
CA TRP A 45 -5.11 -13.12 8.81
C TRP A 45 -3.88 -13.12 9.72
N ARG A 46 -3.41 -14.28 10.18
CA ARG A 46 -2.20 -14.42 11.01
C ARG A 46 -0.93 -14.07 10.25
N THR A 47 -0.99 -14.05 8.92
CA THR A 47 0.12 -13.57 8.09
C THR A 47 0.16 -12.05 7.93
N PHE A 48 -0.94 -11.35 8.21
CA PHE A 48 -1.07 -9.89 8.03
C PHE A 48 -0.96 -9.13 9.35
N PHE A 49 -1.46 -9.70 10.45
CA PHE A 49 -1.46 -9.09 11.78
C PHE A 49 -0.70 -9.97 12.77
N ASP A 50 0.01 -9.35 13.71
CA ASP A 50 0.80 -10.06 14.70
C ASP A 50 -0.05 -10.50 15.89
N PHE A 51 -0.31 -11.80 15.97
CA PHE A 51 -1.04 -12.42 17.09
C PHE A 51 -0.11 -12.92 18.21
N GLY A 52 1.19 -12.62 18.15
CA GLY A 52 2.21 -13.15 19.06
C GLY A 52 2.58 -14.62 18.77
N ASP A 53 2.19 -15.12 17.60
CA ASP A 53 2.40 -16.50 17.16
C ASP A 53 3.54 -16.66 16.14
N ASN A 54 4.27 -15.56 15.86
CA ASN A 54 5.35 -15.47 14.87
C ASN A 54 4.95 -15.83 13.43
N ASN A 55 3.64 -15.78 13.10
CA ASN A 55 3.17 -16.06 11.74
C ASN A 55 3.10 -14.80 10.85
N ALA A 56 3.08 -13.61 11.46
CA ALA A 56 3.03 -12.35 10.74
C ALA A 56 4.20 -12.22 9.75
N ARG A 57 3.89 -11.80 8.52
CA ARG A 57 4.87 -11.66 7.45
C ARG A 57 5.09 -10.17 7.19
N PRO A 58 6.31 -9.65 7.36
CA PRO A 58 6.59 -8.26 7.07
C PRO A 58 6.38 -7.97 5.58
N ASN A 59 5.88 -6.77 5.30
CA ASN A 59 5.80 -6.25 3.94
C ASN A 59 7.20 -5.90 3.42
N LYS A 60 7.30 -5.68 2.11
CA LYS A 60 8.51 -5.08 1.53
C LYS A 60 8.68 -3.65 2.03
N GLN A 61 9.92 -3.19 2.12
CA GLN A 61 10.24 -1.80 2.37
C GLN A 61 9.63 -0.89 1.29
N ILE A 62 9.28 0.33 1.69
CA ILE A 62 8.87 1.40 0.80
C ILE A 62 10.15 2.05 0.26
N ASP A 63 10.53 1.68 -0.96
CA ASP A 63 11.73 2.17 -1.62
C ASP A 63 11.52 2.36 -3.13
N THR A 64 12.59 2.70 -3.84
CA THR A 64 12.59 2.90 -5.29
C THR A 64 12.69 1.59 -6.08
N ILE A 65 12.73 0.43 -5.41
CA ILE A 65 12.92 -0.89 -6.01
C ILE A 65 11.57 -1.62 -6.11
N LEU A 66 11.06 -1.73 -7.33
CA LEU A 66 9.81 -2.44 -7.57
C LEU A 66 10.01 -3.94 -7.78
N SER A 67 9.02 -4.72 -7.34
CA SER A 67 8.99 -6.15 -7.62
C SER A 67 8.80 -6.40 -9.12
N THR A 68 9.50 -7.38 -9.68
CA THR A 68 9.42 -7.74 -11.12
C THR A 68 8.00 -7.83 -11.68
N PRO A 69 7.00 -8.42 -10.98
CA PRO A 69 5.62 -8.46 -11.47
C PRO A 69 4.97 -7.09 -11.72
N LEU A 70 5.47 -6.01 -11.11
CA LEU A 70 4.96 -4.65 -11.31
C LEU A 70 5.45 -4.02 -12.63
N PHE A 71 6.42 -4.62 -13.31
CA PHE A 71 6.86 -4.19 -14.64
C PHE A 71 6.04 -4.82 -15.78
N VAL A 72 5.36 -5.94 -15.49
CA VAL A 72 4.52 -6.67 -16.44
C VAL A 72 3.19 -6.98 -15.76
N LEU A 73 2.33 -5.97 -15.68
CA LEU A 73 1.01 -6.12 -15.06
C LEU A 73 0.13 -7.08 -15.89
N PRO A 74 -0.74 -7.86 -15.24
CA PRO A 74 -1.60 -8.84 -15.91
C PRO A 74 -2.62 -8.16 -16.84
N HIS A 75 -3.06 -8.89 -17.87
CA HIS A 75 -4.04 -8.41 -18.85
C HIS A 75 -5.39 -8.02 -18.23
N SER A 76 -5.75 -8.59 -17.08
CA SER A 76 -6.93 -8.19 -16.29
C SER A 76 -6.86 -6.76 -15.76
N VAL A 77 -5.65 -6.22 -15.55
CA VAL A 77 -5.41 -4.85 -15.09
C VAL A 77 -5.08 -3.93 -16.26
N VAL A 78 -4.32 -4.42 -17.24
CA VAL A 78 -3.92 -3.67 -18.43
C VAL A 78 -4.33 -4.46 -19.68
N PRO A 79 -5.55 -4.25 -20.19
CA PRO A 79 -5.99 -4.93 -21.40
C PRO A 79 -5.23 -4.40 -22.61
N HIS A 80 -4.84 -5.28 -23.53
CA HIS A 80 -4.11 -4.94 -24.77
C HIS A 80 -2.88 -4.03 -24.52
N PRO A 81 -1.88 -4.50 -23.76
CA PRO A 81 -0.72 -3.69 -23.42
C PRO A 81 0.07 -3.30 -24.68
N SER A 82 0.47 -2.05 -24.74
CA SER A 82 1.30 -1.48 -25.81
C SER A 82 2.27 -0.51 -25.17
N GLN A 83 3.57 -0.64 -25.44
CA GLN A 83 4.57 0.24 -24.83
C GLN A 83 4.32 1.73 -25.16
N ALA A 84 3.79 2.02 -26.35
CA ALA A 84 3.55 3.39 -26.80
C ALA A 84 2.28 4.01 -26.22
N THR A 85 1.20 3.23 -26.09
CA THR A 85 -0.14 3.78 -25.80
C THR A 85 -0.76 3.27 -24.50
N ASN A 86 -0.38 2.08 -24.03
CA ASN A 86 -0.93 1.48 -22.82
C ASN A 86 0.13 0.59 -22.14
N PRO A 87 1.18 1.17 -21.55
CA PRO A 87 2.30 0.40 -21.03
C PRO A 87 1.87 -0.50 -19.87
N ALA A 88 2.42 -1.71 -19.84
CA ALA A 88 2.16 -2.71 -18.80
C ALA A 88 2.89 -2.41 -17.48
N SER A 89 3.96 -1.61 -17.50
CA SER A 89 4.73 -1.30 -16.29
C SER A 89 4.02 -0.28 -15.41
N LEU A 90 3.81 -0.62 -14.12
CA LEU A 90 3.27 0.29 -13.12
C LEU A 90 4.10 1.58 -13.02
N ALA A 91 5.44 1.45 -13.05
CA ALA A 91 6.34 2.60 -12.97
C ALA A 91 6.11 3.56 -14.13
N THR A 92 6.11 3.05 -15.37
CA THR A 92 5.86 3.87 -16.57
C THR A 92 4.48 4.53 -16.50
N ARG A 93 3.46 3.80 -16.06
CA ARG A 93 2.10 4.34 -15.91
C ARG A 93 2.03 5.46 -14.86
N ASN A 94 2.67 5.29 -13.71
CA ASN A 94 2.71 6.31 -12.66
C ASN A 94 3.44 7.57 -13.13
N LEU A 95 4.55 7.42 -13.85
CA LEU A 95 5.30 8.56 -14.41
C LEU A 95 4.52 9.27 -15.53
N LEU A 96 3.87 8.54 -16.43
CA LEU A 96 3.01 9.15 -17.45
C LEU A 96 1.82 9.88 -16.82
N ARG A 97 1.19 9.29 -15.80
CA ARG A 97 0.09 9.92 -15.06
C ARG A 97 0.54 11.19 -14.34
N HIS A 98 1.77 11.21 -13.80
CA HIS A 98 2.36 12.41 -13.21
C HIS A 98 2.42 13.55 -14.23
N LEU A 99 2.78 13.26 -15.49
CA LEU A 99 2.71 14.23 -16.59
C LEU A 99 1.27 14.60 -16.97
N THR A 100 0.37 13.63 -17.09
CA THR A 100 -1.05 13.87 -17.44
C THR A 100 -1.72 14.82 -16.46
N PHE A 101 -1.46 14.65 -15.15
CA PHE A 101 -2.00 15.53 -14.12
C PHE A 101 -1.13 16.75 -13.84
N SER A 102 -0.06 16.96 -14.61
CA SER A 102 0.86 18.09 -14.47
C SER A 102 1.33 18.28 -13.02
N LEU A 103 1.61 17.16 -12.33
CA LEU A 103 1.96 17.20 -10.93
C LEU A 103 3.31 17.93 -10.74
N PRO A 104 3.46 18.73 -9.68
CA PRO A 104 4.73 19.35 -9.35
C PRO A 104 5.81 18.30 -9.03
N SER A 105 7.07 18.71 -9.08
CA SER A 105 8.18 17.87 -8.63
C SER A 105 8.16 17.68 -7.11
N GLY A 106 8.74 16.59 -6.63
CA GLY A 106 8.85 16.31 -5.20
C GLY A 106 9.52 17.44 -4.42
N GLN A 107 10.64 17.97 -4.93
CA GLN A 107 11.33 19.11 -4.31
C GLN A 107 10.45 20.36 -4.22
N ARG A 108 9.61 20.62 -5.24
CA ARG A 108 8.71 21.78 -5.23
C ARG A 108 7.65 21.62 -4.14
N VAL A 109 7.03 20.44 -4.04
CA VAL A 109 6.05 20.11 -3.00
C VAL A 109 6.69 20.21 -1.62
N ALA A 110 7.83 19.56 -1.43
CA ALA A 110 8.55 19.53 -0.15
C ALA A 110 8.89 20.94 0.35
N ARG A 111 9.39 21.82 -0.52
CA ARG A 111 9.72 23.22 -0.14
C ARG A 111 8.48 24.03 0.24
N LEU A 112 7.37 23.85 -0.47
CA LEU A 112 6.12 24.53 -0.15
C LEU A 112 5.56 24.04 1.20
N MET A 113 5.58 22.73 1.43
CA MET A 113 5.14 22.16 2.71
C MET A 113 6.05 22.59 3.87
N ALA A 114 7.37 22.58 3.68
CA ALA A 114 8.34 23.01 4.69
C ALA A 114 8.21 24.48 5.10
N ALA A 115 7.62 25.33 4.25
CA ALA A 115 7.37 26.73 4.58
C ALA A 115 6.24 26.89 5.62
N GLU A 116 5.27 25.99 5.62
CA GLU A 116 4.06 26.06 6.45
C GLU A 116 4.07 25.05 7.62
N VAL A 117 4.75 23.92 7.44
CA VAL A 117 4.69 22.77 8.36
C VAL A 117 6.08 22.47 8.90
N LYS A 118 6.21 22.51 10.23
CA LYS A 118 7.44 22.13 10.94
C LYS A 118 7.73 20.64 10.75
N GLY A 119 9.02 20.31 10.61
CA GLY A 119 9.49 18.92 10.53
C GLY A 119 9.57 18.36 9.11
N ILE A 120 9.14 19.10 8.09
CA ILE A 120 9.36 18.71 6.69
C ILE A 120 10.64 19.37 6.20
N THR A 121 11.60 18.56 5.77
CA THR A 121 12.85 19.02 5.15
C THR A 121 12.98 18.34 3.79
N PRO A 122 13.17 19.10 2.69
CA PRO A 122 13.40 18.50 1.39
C PRO A 122 14.65 17.62 1.40
N LEU A 123 14.57 16.45 0.76
CA LEU A 123 15.71 15.58 0.48
C LEU A 123 16.91 16.36 -0.09
N ALA A 124 18.11 15.96 0.33
CA ALA A 124 19.34 16.54 -0.16
C ALA A 124 19.54 16.19 -1.65
N ASP A 125 20.30 17.02 -2.37
CA ASP A 125 20.62 16.74 -3.78
C ASP A 125 21.35 15.40 -3.94
N ASP A 126 22.18 15.04 -2.95
CA ASP A 126 22.92 13.79 -2.94
C ASP A 126 22.03 12.55 -2.83
N ASP A 127 20.88 12.66 -2.16
CA ASP A 127 19.89 11.59 -2.07
C ASP A 127 19.24 11.28 -3.42
N LEU A 128 19.41 12.15 -4.42
CA LEU A 128 18.82 12.06 -5.75
C LEU A 128 19.88 11.92 -6.85
N ASN A 129 21.13 11.63 -6.47
CA ASN A 129 22.25 11.52 -7.41
C ASN A 129 22.01 10.48 -8.52
N GLU A 130 21.29 9.39 -8.22
CA GLU A 130 20.94 8.36 -9.19
C GLU A 130 20.08 8.86 -10.36
N LEU A 131 19.42 10.01 -10.19
CA LEU A 131 18.59 10.65 -11.21
C LEU A 131 19.34 11.64 -12.09
N ARG A 132 20.63 11.91 -11.82
CA ARG A 132 21.45 12.84 -12.61
C ARG A 132 21.58 12.44 -14.09
N PRO A 133 21.83 11.16 -14.46
CA PRO A 133 21.92 10.76 -15.87
C PRO A 133 20.66 11.08 -16.67
N TYR A 134 19.51 11.09 -16.02
CA TYR A 134 18.20 11.38 -16.62
C TYR A 134 17.81 12.86 -16.52
N ARG A 135 18.65 13.70 -15.90
CA ARG A 135 18.37 15.12 -15.61
C ARG A 135 17.11 15.33 -14.78
N LEU A 136 16.78 14.36 -13.91
CA LEU A 136 15.60 14.40 -13.04
C LEU A 136 15.94 14.69 -11.57
N HIS A 137 17.22 14.73 -11.19
CA HIS A 137 17.67 15.01 -9.81
C HIS A 137 17.17 16.35 -9.24
N ASN A 138 16.92 17.36 -10.08
CA ASN A 138 16.43 18.67 -9.65
C ASN A 138 14.92 18.89 -9.87
N ARG A 139 14.25 17.99 -10.60
CA ARG A 139 12.82 18.03 -10.95
C ARG A 139 12.23 16.62 -10.87
N THR A 140 12.42 15.97 -9.74
CA THR A 140 12.08 14.57 -9.55
C THR A 140 10.56 14.39 -9.55
N PRO A 141 10.01 13.43 -10.33
CA PRO A 141 8.60 13.10 -10.27
C PRO A 141 8.16 12.80 -8.83
N LEU A 142 7.07 13.41 -8.38
CA LEU A 142 6.62 13.37 -6.98
C LEU A 142 6.49 11.94 -6.43
N TRP A 143 5.96 11.02 -7.25
CA TRP A 143 5.83 9.62 -6.85
C TRP A 143 7.18 8.97 -6.51
N TYR A 144 8.18 9.16 -7.36
CA TYR A 144 9.53 8.65 -7.11
C TYR A 144 10.14 9.33 -5.87
N TYR A 145 9.97 10.64 -5.75
CA TYR A 145 10.48 11.40 -4.61
C TYR A 145 9.94 10.85 -3.28
N ILE A 146 8.64 10.57 -3.18
CA ILE A 146 8.01 10.01 -1.96
C ILE A 146 8.59 8.63 -1.62
N LEU A 147 8.83 7.77 -2.62
CA LEU A 147 9.46 6.46 -2.41
C LEU A 147 10.91 6.59 -1.93
N ARG A 148 11.67 7.50 -2.55
CA ARG A 148 13.05 7.79 -2.12
C ARG A 148 13.09 8.39 -0.71
N GLU A 149 12.13 9.27 -0.39
CA GLU A 149 11.99 9.90 0.92
C GLU A 149 11.72 8.86 2.01
N ALA A 150 10.78 7.95 1.76
CA ALA A 150 10.51 6.83 2.67
C ALA A 150 11.77 5.98 2.91
N SER A 151 12.50 5.65 1.84
CA SER A 151 13.73 4.85 1.94
C SER A 151 14.84 5.53 2.75
N VAL A 152 15.10 6.83 2.49
CA VAL A 152 16.22 7.56 3.10
C VAL A 152 15.92 8.04 4.51
N VAL A 153 14.70 8.53 4.77
CA VAL A 153 14.33 9.18 6.03
C VAL A 153 13.81 8.17 7.05
N GLU A 154 13.09 7.15 6.58
CA GLU A 154 12.32 6.22 7.43
C GLU A 154 12.76 4.76 7.24
N ASN A 155 13.92 4.51 6.64
CA ASN A 155 14.43 3.18 6.31
C ASN A 155 13.43 2.30 5.53
N GLY A 156 12.50 2.94 4.81
CA GLY A 156 11.42 2.28 4.07
C GLY A 156 10.36 1.60 4.95
N GLU A 157 10.33 1.84 6.27
CA GLU A 157 9.34 1.24 7.18
C GLU A 157 8.00 1.98 7.16
N ARG A 158 8.02 3.27 6.80
CA ARG A 158 6.83 4.13 6.66
C ARG A 158 7.09 5.23 5.62
N LEU A 159 6.04 5.95 5.25
CA LEU A 159 6.16 7.11 4.38
C LEU A 159 6.99 8.20 5.07
N GLY A 160 7.83 8.88 4.30
CA GLY A 160 8.54 10.07 4.76
C GLY A 160 7.61 11.29 4.92
N PRO A 161 8.14 12.43 5.42
CA PRO A 161 7.32 13.56 5.83
C PRO A 161 6.38 14.12 4.75
N VAL A 162 6.83 14.25 3.49
CA VAL A 162 5.98 14.72 2.38
C VAL A 162 4.92 13.69 2.04
N GLY A 163 5.32 12.43 1.84
CA GLY A 163 4.39 11.35 1.51
C GLY A 163 3.31 11.14 2.57
N ALA A 164 3.74 11.09 3.83
CA ALA A 164 2.86 10.90 4.98
C ALA A 164 1.88 12.08 5.13
N ARG A 165 2.34 13.33 4.94
CA ARG A 165 1.47 14.51 5.03
C ARG A 165 0.36 14.49 3.99
N ILE A 166 0.70 14.19 2.73
CA ILE A 166 -0.30 14.09 1.64
C ILE A 166 -1.38 13.08 2.01
N VAL A 167 -0.98 11.88 2.44
CA VAL A 167 -1.93 10.81 2.77
C VAL A 167 -2.76 11.17 4.01
N ALA A 168 -2.12 11.68 5.06
CA ALA A 168 -2.79 12.03 6.30
C ALA A 168 -3.82 13.16 6.10
N GLU A 169 -3.48 14.23 5.38
CA GLU A 169 -4.42 15.32 5.12
C GLU A 169 -5.61 14.88 4.26
N VAL A 170 -5.43 13.93 3.34
CA VAL A 170 -6.56 13.35 2.61
C VAL A 170 -7.51 12.63 3.57
N PHE A 171 -7.00 11.78 4.47
CA PHE A 171 -7.85 11.09 5.43
C PHE A 171 -8.53 12.05 6.41
N VAL A 172 -7.79 12.99 6.98
CA VAL A 172 -8.34 14.01 7.90
C VAL A 172 -9.41 14.82 7.19
N GLY A 173 -9.14 15.33 5.99
CA GLY A 173 -10.10 16.12 5.22
C GLY A 173 -11.35 15.33 4.82
N LEU A 174 -11.22 14.03 4.52
CA LEU A 174 -12.39 13.17 4.27
C LEU A 174 -13.24 12.96 5.53
N ILE A 175 -12.62 12.75 6.69
CA ILE A 175 -13.35 12.52 7.94
C ILE A 175 -14.01 13.82 8.44
N GLU A 176 -13.29 14.95 8.42
CA GLU A 176 -13.82 16.25 8.84
C GLU A 176 -14.86 16.80 7.87
N GLY A 177 -14.68 16.55 6.57
CA GLY A 177 -15.57 17.02 5.52
C GLY A 177 -16.85 16.19 5.36
N ASP A 178 -16.87 14.95 5.85
CA ASP A 178 -18.06 14.10 5.83
C ASP A 178 -18.94 14.35 7.05
N GLY A 179 -20.10 14.96 6.84
CA GLY A 179 -21.09 15.20 7.89
C GLY A 179 -21.69 13.91 8.48
N GLN A 180 -21.56 12.77 7.81
CA GLN A 180 -21.94 11.45 8.32
C GLN A 180 -20.77 10.71 8.97
N SER A 181 -19.60 11.33 9.04
CA SER A 181 -18.45 10.73 9.70
C SER A 181 -18.73 10.51 11.18
N TYR A 182 -18.01 9.55 11.72
CA TYR A 182 -18.09 9.17 13.11
C TYR A 182 -17.79 10.37 14.04
N LEU A 183 -16.81 11.21 13.68
CA LEU A 183 -16.44 12.41 14.45
C LEU A 183 -17.56 13.45 14.51
N THR A 184 -18.45 13.47 13.52
CA THR A 184 -19.59 14.40 13.48
C THR A 184 -20.83 13.81 14.16
N GLN A 185 -21.15 12.54 13.87
CA GLN A 185 -22.37 11.91 14.35
C GLN A 185 -22.31 11.55 15.84
N GLU A 186 -21.14 11.13 16.33
CA GLU A 186 -20.96 10.62 17.70
C GLU A 186 -19.59 11.04 18.28
N PRO A 187 -19.36 12.34 18.57
CA PRO A 187 -18.03 12.86 18.92
C PRO A 187 -17.39 12.22 20.16
N ASP A 188 -18.20 11.73 21.10
CA ASP A 188 -17.76 11.17 22.38
C ASP A 188 -17.67 9.63 22.38
N TRP A 189 -17.86 8.99 21.22
CA TRP A 189 -17.85 7.54 21.19
C TRP A 189 -16.55 6.93 21.64
N ARG A 190 -16.72 5.72 22.18
CA ARG A 190 -15.64 4.84 22.54
C ARG A 190 -15.98 3.45 22.05
N PRO A 191 -14.97 2.65 21.65
CA PRO A 191 -15.20 1.27 21.29
C PRO A 191 -15.77 0.50 22.48
N PHE A 192 -16.94 -0.09 22.31
CA PHE A 192 -17.63 -0.85 23.36
C PHE A 192 -17.50 -2.36 23.21
N LEU A 193 -16.99 -2.82 22.05
CA LEU A 193 -16.80 -4.25 21.80
C LEU A 193 -15.68 -4.81 22.69
N PRO A 194 -15.78 -6.10 23.09
CA PRO A 194 -14.72 -6.76 23.83
C PRO A 194 -13.40 -6.73 23.06
N THR A 195 -12.30 -6.55 23.80
CA THR A 195 -10.93 -6.60 23.28
C THR A 195 -10.20 -7.81 23.84
N VAL A 196 -9.14 -8.26 23.17
CA VAL A 196 -8.27 -9.36 23.62
C VAL A 196 -7.65 -9.03 24.98
N ASN A 197 -7.25 -7.77 25.15
CA ASN A 197 -6.84 -7.26 26.46
C ASN A 197 -8.03 -6.59 27.14
N ALA A 198 -8.74 -7.31 28.01
CA ALA A 198 -9.94 -6.82 28.67
C ALA A 198 -9.78 -5.42 29.34
N SER A 199 -8.58 -5.06 29.81
CA SER A 199 -8.31 -3.74 30.40
C SER A 199 -8.36 -2.58 29.39
N ALA A 200 -8.30 -2.86 28.08
CA ALA A 200 -8.38 -1.89 26.99
C ALA A 200 -9.82 -1.64 26.48
N THR A 201 -10.78 -2.45 26.91
CA THR A 201 -12.21 -2.28 26.55
C THR A 201 -12.69 -0.88 26.91
N GLY A 202 -13.42 -0.21 26.02
CA GLY A 202 -13.85 1.18 26.23
C GLY A 202 -12.78 2.24 25.95
N ARG A 203 -11.55 1.83 25.56
CA ARG A 203 -10.43 2.75 25.32
C ARG A 203 -9.79 2.55 23.94
N ASP A 204 -9.56 1.31 23.54
CA ASP A 204 -8.92 0.97 22.27
C ASP A 204 -9.64 -0.21 21.63
N PHE A 205 -9.53 -0.32 20.31
CA PHE A 205 -10.04 -1.45 19.53
C PHE A 205 -9.23 -1.59 18.25
N THR A 206 -8.42 -2.64 18.18
CA THR A 206 -7.47 -2.90 17.11
C THR A 206 -8.01 -3.90 16.09
N MET A 207 -7.29 -4.07 14.98
CA MET A 207 -7.62 -5.12 14.00
C MET A 207 -7.59 -6.53 14.61
N ILE A 208 -6.72 -6.79 15.60
CA ILE A 208 -6.65 -8.09 16.27
C ILE A 208 -7.95 -8.35 17.04
N ASP A 209 -8.47 -7.33 17.73
CA ASP A 209 -9.74 -7.42 18.47
C ASP A 209 -10.91 -7.71 17.52
N LEU A 210 -10.96 -7.01 16.38
CA LEU A 210 -11.96 -7.24 15.34
C LEU A 210 -11.94 -8.68 14.82
N LEU A 211 -10.75 -9.20 14.49
CA LEU A 211 -10.59 -10.54 13.92
C LEU A 211 -10.94 -11.65 14.93
N ARG A 212 -10.59 -11.43 16.20
CA ARG A 212 -10.97 -12.33 17.31
C ARG A 212 -12.46 -12.29 17.57
N PHE A 213 -13.06 -11.11 17.61
CA PHE A 213 -14.50 -10.92 17.79
C PHE A 213 -15.30 -11.59 16.65
N ALA A 214 -14.82 -11.49 15.41
CA ALA A 214 -15.44 -12.11 14.24
C ALA A 214 -15.20 -13.64 14.15
N GLY A 215 -14.37 -14.23 15.01
CA GLY A 215 -14.08 -15.67 15.01
C GLY A 215 -13.26 -16.14 13.80
N VAL A 216 -12.49 -15.23 13.17
CA VAL A 216 -11.68 -15.53 11.97
C VAL A 216 -10.18 -15.63 12.25
N ALA A 217 -9.75 -15.47 13.51
CA ALA A 217 -8.36 -15.61 13.95
C ALA A 217 -8.24 -16.17 15.38
#